data_AF-A0AA36MZD8-F1
#
_entry.id   AF-A0AA36MZD8-F1
#
_cell.length_a   1.000
_cell.length_b   1.000
_cell.length_c   1.000
_cell.angle_alpha   90.00
_cell.angle_beta   90.00
_cell.angle_gamma   90.00
#
_symmetry.space_group_name_H-M   'P 1'
#
loop_
_entity.id
_entity.type
_entity.pdbx_description
1 polymer ?
#
loop_
_entity_poly.entity_id
_entity_poly.type
_entity_poly.pdbx_seq_one_letter_code
_entity_poly.pdbx_strand_id
1 'polypeptide(L)'
;MLPWPKVRPRGGGKWSDASSIPGRISANDYEKFVRERLSGSQLQQSEATITAHLSQDACEALNELKRQSERASAESLGGLWTKLYSSTTANDTPAEATAVTDVVVNAERDLLQSLGENSQLLFGNRVVPEGTVVECTVVAALFFMKCHQLERFLTLAAEAGRSVPAVAMVVNKLPIECAEEWVNAIQHYPFLKRKYAQGFFSLVYVPHTLNIRQVQQQVQQVRQEVQQEFRLRDFAIFLLIIYNILLQIQRWSSPLSSGEL
;
A
#
# COMPACT_ATOMS: atom_id res chain seq x y z
N MET A 1 -7.77 -23.76 13.21
CA MET A 1 -7.31 -22.60 12.42
C MET A 1 -5.85 -22.38 12.77
N LEU A 2 -4.95 -22.26 11.79
CA LEU A 2 -3.53 -22.00 12.07
C LEU A 2 -3.38 -20.62 12.73
N PRO A 3 -2.46 -20.43 13.69
CA PRO A 3 -2.18 -19.11 14.22
C PRO A 3 -1.56 -18.22 13.14
N TRP A 4 -1.92 -16.94 13.12
CA TRP A 4 -1.28 -15.97 12.25
C TRP A 4 0.19 -15.80 12.69
N PRO A 5 1.15 -15.98 11.77
CA PRO A 5 2.56 -15.87 12.10
C PRO A 5 2.97 -14.43 12.42
N LYS A 6 4.14 -14.25 13.04
CA LYS A 6 4.65 -12.93 13.39
C LYS A 6 5.92 -12.62 12.60
N VAL A 7 5.79 -11.66 11.70
CA VAL A 7 6.90 -11.15 10.92
C VAL A 7 7.86 -10.33 11.80
N ARG A 8 9.14 -10.72 11.83
CA ARG A 8 10.19 -10.04 12.61
C ARG A 8 11.42 -9.73 11.76
N PRO A 9 12.04 -8.56 11.92
CA PRO A 9 13.26 -8.25 11.19
C PRO A 9 14.39 -9.19 11.61
N ARG A 10 15.20 -9.66 10.65
CA ARG A 10 16.31 -10.58 10.90
C ARG A 10 17.35 -9.93 11.83
N GLY A 11 17.89 -10.68 12.79
CA GLY A 11 18.97 -10.22 13.67
C GLY A 11 18.56 -9.09 14.64
N GLY A 12 17.27 -8.96 14.96
CA GLY A 12 16.78 -7.98 15.93
C GLY A 12 16.75 -6.52 15.44
N GLY A 13 16.75 -6.29 14.13
CA GLY A 13 16.65 -4.96 13.53
C GLY A 13 15.37 -4.18 13.93
N LYS A 14 15.30 -2.88 13.62
CA LYS A 14 14.09 -2.08 13.84
C LYS A 14 13.40 -1.77 12.51
N TRP A 15 12.08 -1.81 12.51
CA TRP A 15 11.26 -1.39 11.35
C TRP A 15 11.28 0.14 11.10
N SER A 16 11.90 0.92 11.99
CA SER A 16 11.70 2.37 12.17
C SER A 16 11.94 3.26 10.96
N ASP A 17 12.71 2.82 9.96
CA ASP A 17 13.07 3.68 8.84
C ASP A 17 11.90 3.94 7.89
N ALA A 18 10.93 3.02 7.82
CA ALA A 18 9.89 3.05 6.80
C ALA A 18 8.81 4.11 7.01
N SER A 19 8.54 4.52 8.25
CA SER A 19 7.46 5.48 8.54
C SER A 19 7.88 6.95 8.52
N SER A 20 9.16 7.22 8.24
CA SER A 20 9.70 8.58 8.15
C SER A 20 9.38 9.19 6.78
N ILE A 21 9.49 10.52 6.60
CA ILE A 21 9.40 11.15 5.25
C ILE A 21 10.41 10.49 4.29
N PRO A 22 11.70 10.30 4.67
CA PRO A 22 12.64 9.50 3.88
C PRO A 22 12.16 8.07 3.58
N GLY A 23 11.49 7.43 4.55
CA GLY A 23 10.92 6.09 4.40
C GLY A 23 9.77 6.02 3.40
N ARG A 24 8.86 7.00 3.40
CA ARG A 24 7.76 7.10 2.43
C ARG A 24 8.28 7.37 1.02
N ILE A 25 9.26 8.28 0.90
CA ILE A 25 9.99 8.50 -0.35
C ILE A 25 10.63 7.20 -0.84
N SER A 26 11.23 6.42 0.06
CA SER A 26 11.80 5.10 -0.26
C SER A 26 10.79 4.09 -0.73
N ALA A 27 9.59 4.08 -0.14
CA ALA A 27 8.52 3.20 -0.57
C ALA A 27 8.09 3.52 -2.01
N ASN A 28 7.79 4.80 -2.28
CA ASN A 28 7.35 5.23 -3.61
C ASN A 28 8.42 5.02 -4.69
N ASP A 29 9.68 5.31 -4.37
CA ASP A 29 10.80 5.09 -5.28
C ASP A 29 11.00 3.60 -5.57
N TYR A 30 10.87 2.75 -4.55
CA TYR A 30 10.95 1.31 -4.73
C TYR A 30 9.81 0.76 -5.58
N GLU A 31 8.58 1.22 -5.36
CA GLU A 31 7.42 0.83 -6.19
C GLU A 31 7.64 1.21 -7.65
N LYS A 32 8.12 2.44 -7.92
CA LYS A 32 8.47 2.88 -9.28
C LYS A 32 9.59 2.05 -9.88
N PHE A 33 10.63 1.74 -9.11
CA PHE A 33 11.72 0.89 -9.54
C PHE A 33 11.22 -0.50 -9.94
N VAL A 34 10.44 -1.17 -9.09
CA VAL A 34 9.89 -2.50 -9.39
C VAL A 34 9.00 -2.43 -10.64
N ARG A 35 8.15 -1.41 -10.75
CA ARG A 35 7.27 -1.21 -11.91
C ARG A 35 8.05 -1.00 -13.19
N GLU A 36 9.07 -0.15 -13.17
CA GLU A 36 9.93 0.10 -14.34
C GLU A 36 10.64 -1.17 -14.79
N ARG A 37 11.19 -1.94 -13.84
CA ARG A 37 11.92 -3.17 -14.15
C ARG A 37 11.03 -4.28 -14.71
N LEU A 38 9.80 -4.38 -14.23
CA LEU A 38 8.88 -5.46 -14.61
C LEU A 38 7.92 -5.11 -15.77
N SER A 39 7.64 -3.82 -16.00
CA SER A 39 6.72 -3.37 -17.07
C SER A 39 7.39 -2.49 -18.13
N GLY A 40 8.58 -1.95 -17.86
CA GLY A 40 9.23 -0.95 -18.71
C GLY A 40 8.75 0.48 -18.48
N SER A 41 7.88 0.73 -17.50
CA SER A 41 7.33 2.06 -17.19
C SER A 41 7.23 2.29 -15.69
N GLN A 42 7.47 3.53 -15.24
CA GLN A 42 7.19 3.95 -13.87
C GLN A 42 5.71 4.33 -13.67
N LEU A 43 4.95 4.51 -14.75
CA LEU A 43 3.54 4.89 -14.69
C LEU A 43 2.67 3.68 -14.37
N GLN A 44 1.62 3.92 -13.60
CA GLN A 44 0.63 2.89 -13.26
C GLN A 44 -0.06 2.36 -14.53
N GLN A 45 -0.21 1.05 -14.62
CA GLN A 45 -0.81 0.36 -15.76
C GLN A 45 -2.34 0.32 -15.60
N SER A 46 -3.08 0.48 -16.70
CA SER A 46 -4.54 0.28 -16.72
C SER A 46 -4.92 -1.13 -16.28
N GLU A 47 -4.15 -2.13 -16.71
CA GLU A 47 -4.38 -3.55 -16.44
C GLU A 47 -4.19 -3.90 -14.96
N ALA A 48 -3.44 -3.06 -14.24
CA ALA A 48 -3.22 -3.17 -12.81
C ALA A 48 -4.41 -2.65 -11.99
N THR A 49 -5.48 -2.17 -12.64
CA THR A 49 -6.75 -1.84 -12.00
C THR A 49 -7.82 -2.82 -12.45
N ILE A 50 -8.65 -3.26 -11.51
CA ILE A 50 -9.80 -4.10 -11.80
C ILE A 50 -11.02 -3.62 -11.02
N THR A 51 -12.15 -3.57 -11.71
CA THR A 51 -13.42 -3.17 -11.16
C THR A 51 -14.43 -4.28 -11.43
N ALA A 52 -15.14 -4.72 -10.39
CA ALA A 52 -16.18 -5.73 -10.49
C ALA A 52 -17.20 -5.56 -9.37
N HIS A 53 -18.38 -6.15 -9.55
CA HIS A 53 -19.39 -6.20 -8.50
C HIS A 53 -19.06 -7.34 -7.53
N LEU A 54 -18.93 -7.05 -6.23
CA LEU A 54 -18.73 -8.07 -5.22
C LEU A 54 -20.06 -8.61 -4.72
N SER A 55 -20.17 -9.94 -4.68
CA SER A 55 -21.23 -10.61 -3.91
C SER A 55 -21.12 -10.26 -2.42
N GLN A 56 -22.24 -10.38 -1.70
CA GLN A 56 -22.26 -10.12 -0.26
C GLN A 56 -21.30 -11.06 0.50
N ASP A 57 -21.28 -12.34 0.15
CA ASP A 57 -20.39 -13.32 0.77
C ASP A 57 -18.91 -13.00 0.51
N ALA A 58 -18.55 -12.62 -0.72
CA ALA A 58 -17.18 -12.22 -1.06
C ALA A 58 -16.76 -10.97 -0.29
N CYS A 59 -17.67 -10.00 -0.16
CA CYS A 59 -17.46 -8.77 0.60
C CYS A 59 -17.22 -9.06 2.09
N GLU A 60 -18.06 -9.87 2.73
CA GLU A 60 -17.90 -10.26 4.13
C GLU A 60 -16.58 -11.00 4.36
N ALA A 61 -16.24 -11.94 3.47
CA ALA A 61 -14.97 -12.68 3.54
C ALA A 61 -13.74 -11.77 3.38
N LEU A 62 -13.76 -10.84 2.42
CA LEU A 62 -12.67 -9.88 2.21
C LEU A 62 -12.49 -8.93 3.39
N ASN A 63 -13.59 -8.48 3.99
CA ASN A 63 -13.58 -7.61 5.16
C ASN A 63 -13.06 -8.33 6.42
N GLU A 64 -13.39 -9.60 6.62
CA GLU A 64 -12.81 -10.42 7.69
C GLU A 64 -11.30 -10.62 7.46
N LEU A 65 -10.89 -11.02 6.25
CA LEU A 65 -9.48 -11.18 5.91
C LEU A 65 -8.68 -9.91 6.09
N LYS A 66 -9.26 -8.75 5.75
CA LYS A 66 -8.66 -7.44 5.98
C LYS A 66 -8.39 -7.21 7.47
N ARG A 67 -9.40 -7.37 8.32
CA ARG A 67 -9.26 -7.19 9.79
C ARG A 67 -8.20 -8.11 10.38
N GLN A 68 -8.14 -9.36 9.94
CA GLN A 68 -7.12 -10.32 10.38
C GLN A 68 -5.71 -9.91 9.91
N SER A 69 -5.58 -9.46 8.66
CA SER A 69 -4.31 -8.98 8.08
C SER A 69 -3.79 -7.71 8.76
N GLU A 70 -4.71 -6.77 9.07
CA GLU A 70 -4.40 -5.55 9.81
C GLU A 70 -3.89 -5.90 11.21
N ARG A 71 -4.56 -6.81 11.92
CA ARG A 71 -4.13 -7.28 13.24
C ARG A 71 -2.75 -7.94 13.20
N ALA A 72 -2.52 -8.87 12.27
CA ALA A 72 -1.22 -9.55 12.15
C ALA A 72 -0.08 -8.57 11.81
N SER A 73 -0.36 -7.60 10.94
CA SER A 73 0.59 -6.53 10.60
C SER A 73 0.86 -5.61 11.80
N ALA A 74 -0.18 -5.22 12.55
CA ALA A 74 -0.06 -4.39 13.73
C ALA A 74 0.75 -5.08 14.84
N GLU A 75 0.53 -6.37 15.07
CA GLU A 75 1.30 -7.17 16.03
C GLU A 75 2.79 -7.29 15.62
N SER A 76 3.08 -7.29 14.31
CA SER A 76 4.42 -7.33 13.75
C SER A 76 5.15 -5.98 13.79
N LEU A 77 4.42 -4.88 13.58
CA LEU A 77 4.94 -3.51 13.51
C LEU A 77 4.93 -2.77 14.85
N GLY A 78 4.11 -3.19 15.81
CA GLY A 78 3.90 -2.52 17.09
C GLY A 78 3.46 -1.06 16.88
N GLY A 79 4.06 -0.13 17.63
CA GLY A 79 3.76 1.31 17.54
C GLY A 79 4.09 1.96 16.19
N LEU A 80 4.74 1.24 15.25
CA LEU A 80 4.95 1.72 13.89
C LEU A 80 3.70 1.60 13.01
N TRP A 81 2.79 0.68 13.35
CA TRP A 81 1.56 0.43 12.60
C TRP A 81 0.76 1.71 12.36
N THR A 82 0.49 2.47 13.42
CA THR A 82 -0.29 3.72 13.35
C THR A 82 0.40 4.82 12.54
N LYS A 83 1.72 4.76 12.37
CA LYS A 83 2.49 5.73 11.56
C LYS A 83 2.51 5.39 10.07
N LEU A 84 2.49 4.10 9.75
CA LEU A 84 2.50 3.57 8.38
C LEU A 84 1.08 3.47 7.80
N TYR A 85 0.12 3.11 8.65
CA TYR A 85 -1.25 2.85 8.28
C TYR A 85 -2.16 3.78 9.08
N SER A 86 -2.28 5.03 8.60
CA SER A 86 -3.04 6.09 9.27
C SER A 86 -4.47 6.25 8.75
N SER A 87 -4.93 5.37 7.87
CA SER A 87 -6.24 5.47 7.23
C SER A 87 -7.17 4.37 7.69
N THR A 88 -8.33 4.76 8.20
CA THR A 88 -9.57 3.98 8.12
C THR A 88 -9.86 3.72 6.65
N THR A 89 -9.25 2.69 6.06
CA THR A 89 -9.69 2.18 4.77
C THR A 89 -11.12 1.70 4.96
N ALA A 90 -12.05 2.23 4.18
CA ALA A 90 -13.44 1.78 4.19
C ALA A 90 -13.47 0.25 3.99
N ASN A 91 -14.41 -0.40 4.66
CA ASN A 91 -14.73 -1.79 4.36
C ASN A 91 -15.29 -1.86 2.94
N ASP A 92 -15.03 -2.95 2.24
CA ASP A 92 -15.73 -3.22 1.01
C ASP A 92 -17.23 -3.33 1.32
N THR A 93 -18.08 -2.91 0.38
CA THR A 93 -19.54 -3.06 0.44
C THR A 93 -20.00 -3.90 -0.76
N PRO A 94 -21.16 -4.56 -0.68
CA PRO A 94 -21.75 -5.24 -1.84
C PRO A 94 -22.14 -4.20 -2.91
N ALA A 95 -21.18 -3.87 -3.76
CA ALA A 95 -21.23 -2.79 -4.72
C ALA A 95 -20.17 -3.03 -5.80
N GLU A 96 -20.15 -2.15 -6.79
CA GLU A 96 -18.99 -2.03 -7.65
C GLU A 96 -17.76 -1.64 -6.81
N ALA A 97 -16.78 -2.53 -6.77
CA ALA A 97 -15.55 -2.37 -6.02
C ALA A 97 -14.36 -2.39 -6.96
N THR A 98 -13.33 -1.61 -6.62
CA THR A 98 -12.12 -1.49 -7.44
C THR A 98 -10.90 -1.92 -6.64
N ALA A 99 -10.08 -2.81 -7.20
CA ALA A 99 -8.74 -3.15 -6.70
C ALA A 99 -7.66 -2.67 -7.65
N VAL A 100 -6.53 -2.39 -7.04
CA VAL A 100 -5.34 -1.86 -7.70
C VAL A 100 -4.16 -2.69 -7.24
N THR A 101 -3.29 -3.04 -8.18
CA THR A 101 -2.01 -3.67 -7.91
C THR A 101 -0.84 -2.84 -8.43
N ASP A 102 0.39 -3.19 -8.04
CA ASP A 102 1.56 -2.39 -8.40
C ASP A 102 1.99 -2.61 -9.86
N VAL A 103 1.95 -3.86 -10.33
CA VAL A 103 2.37 -4.24 -11.70
C VAL A 103 1.53 -5.40 -12.24
N VAL A 104 1.24 -5.36 -13.54
CA VAL A 104 0.85 -6.55 -14.32
C VAL A 104 1.92 -6.80 -15.38
N VAL A 105 2.52 -7.98 -15.36
CA VAL A 105 3.60 -8.33 -16.28
C VAL A 105 3.02 -8.52 -17.69
N ASN A 106 3.58 -7.83 -18.66
CA ASN A 106 3.09 -7.78 -20.05
C ASN A 106 3.66 -8.85 -20.99
N ALA A 107 4.52 -9.73 -20.49
CA ALA A 107 5.10 -10.84 -21.21
C ALA A 107 5.60 -11.89 -20.21
N GLU A 108 5.97 -13.08 -20.65
CA GLU A 108 6.74 -13.99 -19.79
C GLU A 108 8.04 -13.31 -19.33
N ARG A 109 8.33 -13.37 -18.03
CA ARG A 109 9.53 -12.75 -17.47
C ARG A 109 10.23 -13.62 -16.46
N ASP A 110 11.55 -13.57 -16.50
CA ASP A 110 12.42 -13.98 -15.41
C ASP A 110 12.49 -12.86 -14.38
N LEU A 111 11.92 -13.10 -13.19
CA LEU A 111 11.85 -12.09 -12.14
C LEU A 111 13.23 -11.64 -11.66
N LEU A 112 14.19 -12.55 -11.52
CA LEU A 112 15.52 -12.19 -11.00
C LEU A 112 16.33 -11.41 -12.03
N GLN A 113 16.28 -11.84 -13.29
CA GLN A 113 16.94 -11.11 -14.38
C GLN A 113 16.33 -9.70 -14.54
N SER A 114 15.00 -9.61 -14.44
CA SER A 114 14.29 -8.34 -14.58
C SER A 114 14.56 -7.42 -13.40
N LEU A 115 14.58 -7.92 -12.17
CA LEU A 115 14.71 -7.08 -10.97
C LEU A 115 16.17 -6.71 -10.64
N GLY A 116 17.16 -7.48 -11.09
CA GLY A 116 18.59 -7.15 -11.01
C GLY A 116 19.43 -8.21 -10.29
N GLU A 117 20.76 -8.10 -10.40
CA GLU A 117 21.72 -9.14 -10.00
C GLU A 117 21.71 -9.52 -8.52
N ASN A 118 21.25 -8.62 -7.65
CA ASN A 118 21.20 -8.86 -6.20
C ASN A 118 19.83 -9.36 -5.71
N SER A 119 18.87 -9.54 -6.62
CA SER A 119 17.56 -10.09 -6.29
C SER A 119 17.64 -11.57 -5.93
N GLN A 120 16.83 -12.02 -4.99
CA GLN A 120 16.80 -13.40 -4.52
C GLN A 120 15.37 -13.94 -4.55
N LEU A 121 15.20 -15.14 -5.10
CA LEU A 121 13.92 -15.86 -5.01
C LEU A 121 13.85 -16.52 -3.64
N LEU A 122 12.88 -16.11 -2.83
CA LEU A 122 12.68 -16.69 -1.49
C LEU A 122 11.82 -17.95 -1.55
N PHE A 123 10.79 -17.94 -2.40
CA PHE A 123 10.00 -19.12 -2.74
C PHE A 123 9.29 -18.95 -4.08
N GLY A 124 8.80 -20.06 -4.64
CA GLY A 124 7.99 -20.09 -5.85
C GLY A 124 8.82 -20.24 -7.12
N ASN A 125 8.31 -19.68 -8.22
CA ASN A 125 8.91 -19.80 -9.55
C ASN A 125 9.62 -18.51 -9.97
N ARG A 126 10.81 -18.68 -10.55
CA ARG A 126 11.63 -17.58 -11.09
C ARG A 126 11.02 -16.98 -12.36
N VAL A 127 10.53 -17.83 -13.24
CA VAL A 127 9.91 -17.44 -14.51
C VAL A 127 8.40 -17.39 -14.29
N VAL A 128 7.78 -16.27 -14.66
CA VAL A 128 6.35 -16.04 -14.52
C VAL A 128 5.72 -15.68 -15.86
N PRO A 129 4.50 -16.14 -16.15
CA PRO A 129 3.83 -15.88 -17.42
C PRO A 129 3.36 -14.43 -17.56
N GLU A 130 3.01 -14.04 -18.79
CA GLU A 130 2.23 -12.83 -19.07
C GLU A 130 0.95 -12.79 -18.23
N GLY A 131 0.53 -11.60 -17.79
CA GLY A 131 -0.64 -11.39 -16.95
C GLY A 131 -0.39 -11.66 -15.47
N THR A 132 0.84 -11.98 -15.08
CA THR A 132 1.21 -12.12 -13.66
C THR A 132 0.99 -10.81 -12.92
N VAL A 133 0.27 -10.87 -11.80
CA VAL A 133 -0.01 -9.72 -10.93
C VAL A 133 1.07 -9.62 -9.86
N VAL A 134 1.60 -8.42 -9.63
CA VAL A 134 2.71 -8.21 -8.70
C VAL A 134 2.37 -7.10 -7.71
N GLU A 135 2.50 -7.43 -6.42
CA GLU A 135 2.57 -6.45 -5.33
C GLU A 135 4.01 -6.26 -4.87
N CYS A 136 4.35 -5.07 -4.42
CA CYS A 136 5.65 -4.80 -3.83
C CYS A 136 5.56 -3.96 -2.56
N THR A 137 6.51 -4.15 -1.65
CA THR A 137 6.60 -3.34 -0.44
C THR A 137 8.03 -3.22 0.04
N VAL A 138 8.39 -2.06 0.59
CA VAL A 138 9.68 -1.88 1.27
C VAL A 138 9.70 -2.34 2.71
N VAL A 139 8.54 -2.73 3.24
CA VAL A 139 8.36 -3.14 4.63
C VAL A 139 7.80 -4.54 4.63
N ALA A 140 8.66 -5.54 4.81
CA ALA A 140 8.23 -6.93 4.86
C ALA A 140 7.16 -7.21 5.95
N ALA A 141 7.04 -6.37 6.99
CA ALA A 141 5.94 -6.47 7.97
C ALA A 141 4.56 -6.04 7.45
N LEU A 142 4.48 -5.33 6.31
CA LEU A 142 3.23 -5.07 5.59
C LEU A 142 2.83 -6.23 4.67
N PHE A 143 3.55 -7.36 4.72
CA PHE A 143 3.28 -8.52 3.91
C PHE A 143 1.82 -9.00 3.98
N PHE A 144 1.22 -9.04 5.17
CA PHE A 144 -0.18 -9.46 5.30
C PHE A 144 -1.13 -8.49 4.60
N MET A 145 -0.88 -7.18 4.68
CA MET A 145 -1.67 -6.20 3.94
C MET A 145 -1.49 -6.34 2.44
N LYS A 146 -0.27 -6.64 1.96
CA LYS A 146 -0.02 -6.89 0.55
C LYS A 146 -0.64 -8.21 0.07
N CYS A 147 -0.68 -9.24 0.92
CA CYS A 147 -1.43 -10.46 0.64
C CYS A 147 -2.93 -10.18 0.54
N HIS A 148 -3.48 -9.36 1.44
CA HIS A 148 -4.88 -8.94 1.35
C HIS A 148 -5.16 -8.17 0.05
N GLN A 149 -4.28 -7.26 -0.37
CA GLN A 149 -4.41 -6.52 -1.64
C GLN A 149 -4.45 -7.47 -2.84
N LEU A 150 -3.54 -8.45 -2.90
CA LEU A 150 -3.56 -9.49 -3.94
C LEU A 150 -4.83 -10.35 -3.88
N GLU A 151 -5.23 -10.80 -2.70
CA GLU A 151 -6.42 -11.63 -2.52
C GLU A 151 -7.67 -10.89 -2.99
N ARG A 152 -7.78 -9.59 -2.67
CA ARG A 152 -8.84 -8.72 -3.13
C ARG A 152 -8.84 -8.56 -4.65
N PHE A 153 -7.67 -8.32 -5.26
CA PHE A 153 -7.54 -8.26 -6.71
C PHE A 153 -7.98 -9.57 -7.37
N LEU A 154 -7.53 -10.71 -6.86
CA LEU A 154 -7.87 -12.04 -7.39
C LEU A 154 -9.37 -12.36 -7.24
N THR A 155 -9.98 -11.92 -6.14
CA THR A 155 -11.43 -12.08 -5.92
C THR A 155 -12.21 -11.28 -6.95
N LEU A 156 -11.86 -10.00 -7.14
CA LEU A 156 -12.49 -9.15 -8.18
C LEU A 156 -12.22 -9.68 -9.59
N ALA A 157 -11.04 -10.25 -9.84
CA ALA A 157 -10.74 -10.89 -11.12
C ALA A 157 -11.64 -12.08 -11.39
N ALA A 158 -11.86 -12.94 -10.39
CA ALA A 158 -12.78 -14.06 -10.51
C ALA A 158 -14.22 -13.59 -10.76
N GLU A 159 -14.70 -12.59 -10.04
CA GLU A 159 -16.05 -12.00 -10.23
C GLU A 159 -16.20 -11.35 -11.62
N ALA A 160 -15.13 -10.78 -12.17
CA ALA A 160 -15.09 -10.25 -13.54
C ALA A 160 -14.88 -11.34 -14.62
N GLY A 161 -14.80 -12.62 -14.26
CA GLY A 161 -14.49 -13.70 -15.20
C GLY A 161 -13.07 -13.65 -15.79
N ARG A 162 -12.16 -12.91 -15.16
CA ARG A 162 -10.75 -12.78 -15.58
C ARG A 162 -9.88 -13.80 -14.84
N SER A 163 -9.11 -14.56 -15.61
CA SER A 163 -8.08 -15.44 -15.04
C SER A 163 -6.78 -14.67 -14.83
N VAL A 164 -6.25 -14.72 -13.61
CA VAL A 164 -4.88 -14.27 -13.31
C VAL A 164 -4.00 -15.51 -13.30
N PRO A 165 -3.00 -15.66 -14.18
CA PRO A 165 -2.24 -16.90 -14.33
C PRO A 165 -1.30 -17.15 -13.14
N ALA A 166 -0.54 -16.14 -12.72
CA ALA A 166 0.34 -16.22 -11.57
C ALA A 166 0.38 -14.91 -10.78
N VAL A 167 0.99 -14.97 -9.60
CA VAL A 167 1.10 -13.85 -8.68
C VAL A 167 2.51 -13.79 -8.09
N ALA A 168 3.05 -12.59 -7.94
CA ALA A 168 4.32 -12.38 -7.27
C ALA A 168 4.25 -11.29 -6.20
N MET A 169 5.10 -11.44 -5.19
CA MET A 169 5.34 -10.44 -4.16
C MET A 169 6.80 -10.03 -4.20
N VAL A 170 7.08 -8.73 -4.19
CA VAL A 170 8.45 -8.20 -4.28
C VAL A 170 8.75 -7.33 -3.05
N VAL A 171 9.68 -7.77 -2.21
CA VAL A 171 9.95 -7.12 -0.92
C VAL A 171 11.34 -6.51 -0.85
N ASN A 172 11.42 -5.26 -0.39
CA ASN A 172 12.69 -4.64 0.01
C ASN A 172 12.93 -4.91 1.49
N LYS A 173 14.21 -4.90 1.86
CA LYS A 173 14.77 -5.34 3.13
C LYS A 173 14.60 -6.84 3.34
N LEU A 174 15.74 -7.53 3.38
CA LEU A 174 15.82 -8.98 3.52
C LEU A 174 14.90 -9.41 4.66
N PRO A 175 13.85 -10.18 4.34
CA PRO A 175 12.95 -10.60 5.38
C PRO A 175 13.69 -11.62 6.26
N ILE A 176 13.70 -11.32 7.56
CA ILE A 176 12.95 -12.13 8.52
C ILE A 176 13.46 -13.56 8.75
N GLU A 177 13.71 -13.90 10.01
CA GLU A 177 14.15 -15.25 10.45
C GLU A 177 13.14 -16.37 10.14
N CYS A 178 11.92 -16.02 9.73
CA CYS A 178 10.82 -16.94 9.58
C CYS A 178 10.27 -17.03 8.14
N ALA A 179 11.08 -17.36 7.14
CA ALA A 179 10.59 -17.59 5.77
C ALA A 179 9.48 -18.68 5.71
N GLU A 180 9.57 -19.71 6.55
CA GLU A 180 8.52 -20.74 6.69
C GLU A 180 7.18 -20.15 7.17
N GLU A 181 7.21 -19.08 7.97
CA GLU A 181 6.00 -18.40 8.41
C GLU A 181 5.29 -17.69 7.27
N TRP A 182 5.97 -17.32 6.19
CA TRP A 182 5.33 -16.71 5.02
C TRP A 182 4.47 -17.72 4.27
N VAL A 183 4.95 -18.96 4.16
CA VAL A 183 4.16 -20.06 3.58
C VAL A 183 2.91 -20.32 4.41
N ASN A 184 3.03 -20.29 5.74
CA ASN A 184 1.89 -20.44 6.65
C ASN A 184 0.91 -19.27 6.53
N ALA A 185 1.40 -18.03 6.42
CA ALA A 185 0.59 -16.85 6.23
C ALA A 185 -0.27 -16.93 4.95
N ILE A 186 0.31 -17.40 3.84
CA ILE A 186 -0.41 -17.57 2.56
C ILE A 186 -1.60 -18.53 2.71
N GLN A 187 -1.53 -19.51 3.62
CA GLN A 187 -2.62 -20.47 3.84
C GLN A 187 -3.92 -19.82 4.33
N HIS A 188 -3.86 -18.59 4.85
CA HIS A 188 -5.03 -17.83 5.29
C HIS A 188 -5.81 -17.19 4.14
N TYR A 189 -5.22 -17.09 2.95
CA TYR A 189 -5.78 -16.36 1.81
C TYR A 189 -6.24 -17.37 0.74
N PRO A 190 -7.54 -17.58 0.52
CA PRO A 190 -8.06 -18.65 -0.34
C PRO A 190 -7.49 -18.70 -1.77
N PHE A 191 -7.44 -17.57 -2.48
CA PHE A 191 -6.89 -17.51 -3.84
C PHE A 191 -5.38 -17.65 -3.83
N LEU A 192 -4.66 -16.95 -2.95
CA LEU A 192 -3.22 -17.06 -2.85
C LEU A 192 -2.76 -18.48 -2.46
N LYS A 193 -3.47 -19.12 -1.52
CA LYS A 193 -3.24 -20.52 -1.15
C LYS A 193 -3.36 -21.44 -2.36
N ARG A 194 -4.38 -21.27 -3.19
CA ARG A 194 -4.54 -22.03 -4.44
C ARG A 194 -3.39 -21.77 -5.41
N LYS A 195 -3.01 -20.50 -5.60
CA LYS A 195 -1.87 -20.13 -6.45
C LYS A 195 -0.57 -20.77 -5.96
N TYR A 196 -0.30 -20.71 -4.67
CA TYR A 196 0.85 -21.36 -4.08
C TYR A 196 0.84 -22.88 -4.28
N ALA A 197 -0.27 -23.55 -4.00
CA ALA A 197 -0.40 -25.01 -4.17
C ALA A 197 -0.21 -25.46 -5.63
N GLN A 198 -0.52 -24.59 -6.60
CA GLN A 198 -0.33 -24.83 -8.02
C GLN A 198 1.07 -24.42 -8.54
N GLY A 199 1.93 -23.86 -7.68
CA GLY A 199 3.23 -23.33 -8.08
C GLY A 199 3.19 -21.96 -8.79
N PHE A 200 2.06 -21.26 -8.75
CA PHE A 200 1.87 -19.96 -9.42
C PHE A 200 1.97 -18.75 -8.46
N PHE A 201 2.66 -18.91 -7.34
CA PHE A 201 2.93 -17.83 -6.39
C PHE A 201 4.43 -17.73 -6.11
N SER A 202 4.99 -16.52 -6.26
CA SER A 202 6.43 -16.26 -6.07
C SER A 202 6.67 -15.12 -5.09
N LEU A 203 7.73 -15.22 -4.28
CA LEU A 203 8.24 -14.11 -3.47
C LEU A 203 9.69 -13.86 -3.78
N VAL A 204 9.97 -12.60 -4.08
CA VAL A 204 11.29 -12.14 -4.46
C VAL A 204 11.73 -11.06 -3.47
N TYR A 205 12.92 -11.22 -2.94
CA TYR A 205 13.64 -10.16 -2.27
C TYR A 205 14.40 -9.33 -3.29
N VAL A 206 14.28 -8.01 -3.24
CA VAL A 206 15.08 -7.11 -4.06
C VAL A 206 15.73 -6.04 -3.18
N PRO A 207 17.06 -6.05 -3.02
CA PRO A 207 17.76 -4.96 -2.36
C PRO A 207 17.70 -3.73 -3.25
N HIS A 208 17.04 -2.68 -2.77
CA HIS A 208 17.07 -1.38 -3.42
C HIS A 208 17.42 -0.31 -2.40
N THR A 209 18.54 0.37 -2.64
CA THR A 209 18.99 1.49 -1.83
C THR A 209 18.79 2.78 -2.61
N LEU A 210 17.94 3.65 -2.06
CA LEU A 210 17.80 5.03 -2.54
C LEU A 210 19.14 5.75 -2.58
N ASN A 211 19.30 6.61 -3.58
CA ASN A 211 20.38 7.59 -3.58
C ASN A 211 20.09 8.68 -2.54
N ILE A 212 20.87 8.71 -1.46
CA ILE A 212 20.70 9.64 -0.32
C ILE A 212 20.64 11.12 -0.76
N ARG A 213 21.35 11.51 -1.83
CA ARG A 213 21.32 12.90 -2.33
C ARG A 213 19.96 13.26 -2.92
N GLN A 214 19.35 12.36 -3.69
CA GLN A 214 18.00 12.57 -4.25
C GLN A 214 16.95 12.62 -3.14
N VAL A 215 17.09 11.78 -2.11
CA VAL A 215 16.21 11.79 -0.94
C VAL A 215 16.29 13.11 -0.20
N GLN A 216 17.49 13.66 0.02
CA GLN A 216 17.66 14.94 0.70
C GLN A 216 16.98 16.09 -0.05
N GLN A 217 17.06 16.10 -1.39
CA GLN A 217 16.39 17.10 -2.22
C GLN A 217 14.86 16.97 -2.12
N GLN A 218 14.32 15.76 -2.24
CA GLN A 218 12.88 15.51 -2.15
C GLN A 218 12.32 15.79 -0.75
N VAL A 219 13.06 15.45 0.31
CA VAL A 219 12.68 15.79 1.70
C VAL A 219 12.63 17.30 1.89
N GLN A 220 13.56 18.06 1.31
CA GLN A 220 13.52 19.53 1.37
C GLN A 220 12.29 20.09 0.64
N GLN A 221 11.97 19.58 -0.55
CA GLN A 221 10.76 19.97 -1.29
C GLN A 221 9.48 19.69 -0.50
N VAL A 222 9.28 18.45 -0.02
CA VAL A 222 8.10 18.08 0.77
C VAL A 222 7.98 18.93 2.05
N ARG A 223 9.10 19.24 2.71
CA ARG A 223 9.09 20.13 3.88
C ARG A 223 8.67 21.56 3.53
N GLN A 224 9.09 22.08 2.38
CA GLN A 224 8.69 23.40 1.91
C GLN A 224 7.21 23.46 1.56
N GLU A 225 6.70 22.44 0.86
CA GLU A 225 5.27 22.32 0.52
C GLU A 225 4.40 22.26 1.77
N VAL A 226 4.74 21.39 2.74
CA VAL A 226 4.02 21.30 4.01
C VAL A 226 4.06 22.63 4.78
N GLN A 227 5.21 23.32 4.80
CA GLN A 227 5.32 24.64 5.43
C GLN A 227 4.47 25.70 4.72
N GLN A 228 4.37 25.67 3.40
CA GLN A 228 3.50 26.57 2.64
C GLN A 228 2.03 26.28 2.93
N GLU A 229 1.61 25.02 2.98
CA GLU A 229 0.23 24.65 3.35
C GLU A 229 -0.13 25.11 4.76
N PHE A 230 0.76 24.92 5.74
CA PHE A 230 0.54 25.42 7.10
C PHE A 230 0.42 26.95 7.12
N ARG A 231 1.28 27.68 6.40
CA ARG A 231 1.18 29.15 6.31
C ARG A 231 -0.13 29.60 5.66
N LEU A 232 -0.58 28.93 4.59
CA LEU A 232 -1.85 29.23 3.92
C LEU A 232 -3.04 28.97 4.83
N ARG A 233 -3.01 27.88 5.59
CA ARG A 233 -4.04 27.55 6.58
C ARG A 233 -4.08 28.58 7.71
N ASP A 234 -2.94 28.95 8.27
CA ASP A 234 -2.86 29.95 9.34
C ASP A 234 -3.33 31.33 8.84
N PHE A 235 -2.99 31.68 7.60
CA PHE A 235 -3.48 32.89 6.94
C PHE A 235 -5.00 32.86 6.72
N ALA A 236 -5.57 31.73 6.31
CA ALA A 236 -7.02 31.56 6.16
C ALA A 236 -7.76 31.68 7.51
N ILE A 237 -7.20 31.12 8.58
CA ILE A 237 -7.72 31.28 9.95
C ILE A 237 -7.68 32.75 10.36
N PHE A 238 -6.57 33.44 10.08
CA PHE A 238 -6.44 34.87 10.37
C PHE A 238 -7.48 35.73 9.61
N LEU A 239 -7.72 35.43 8.33
CA LEU A 239 -8.77 36.10 7.55
C LEU A 239 -10.17 35.83 8.10
N LEU A 240 -10.46 34.62 8.56
CA LEU A 240 -11.73 34.27 9.23
C LEU A 240 -11.92 35.04 10.54
N ILE A 241 -10.86 35.27 11.30
CA ILE A 241 -10.88 36.09 12.51
C ILE A 241 -11.19 37.55 12.14
N ILE A 242 -10.49 38.11 11.14
CA ILE A 242 -10.75 39.48 10.65
C ILE A 242 -12.19 39.62 10.15
N TYR A 243 -12.67 38.66 9.34
CA TYR A 243 -14.03 38.67 8.82
C TYR A 243 -15.08 38.66 9.95
N ASN A 244 -14.87 37.84 10.98
CA ASN A 244 -15.74 37.84 12.16
C ASN A 244 -15.71 39.17 12.92
N ILE A 245 -14.54 39.79 13.08
CA ILE A 245 -14.42 41.12 13.70
C ILE A 245 -15.18 42.16 12.88
N LEU A 246 -15.03 42.16 11.55
CA LEU A 246 -15.74 43.07 10.65
C LEU A 246 -17.26 42.86 10.69
N LEU A 247 -17.74 41.62 10.76
CA LEU A 247 -19.16 41.30 10.94
C LEU A 247 -19.70 41.81 12.29
N GLN A 248 -18.92 41.69 13.36
CA GLN A 248 -19.30 42.25 14.67
C GLN A 248 -19.39 43.78 14.61
N ILE A 249 -18.42 44.44 13.96
CA ILE A 249 -18.46 45.89 13.75
C ILE A 249 -19.69 46.30 12.93
N GLN A 250 -20.02 45.57 11.84
CA GLN A 250 -21.22 45.83 11.04
C GLN A 250 -22.52 45.66 11.83
N ARG A 251 -22.60 44.66 12.72
CA ARG A 251 -23.75 44.47 13.61
C ARG A 251 -23.91 45.62 14.60
N TRP A 252 -22.81 46.23 15.04
CA TRP A 252 -22.84 47.39 15.94
C TRP A 252 -23.10 48.70 15.20
N SER A 253 -22.74 48.78 13.93
CA SER A 253 -22.97 49.96 13.08
C SER A 253 -24.28 49.91 12.29
N SER A 254 -25.08 48.86 12.43
CA SER A 254 -26.43 48.80 11.87
C SER A 254 -27.32 49.73 12.70
N PRO A 255 -27.85 50.84 12.15
CA PRO A 255 -28.72 51.72 12.92
C PRO A 255 -29.98 50.93 13.31
N LEU A 256 -30.36 51.03 14.59
CA LEU A 256 -31.70 50.65 15.05
C LEU A 256 -32.70 51.27 14.07
N SER A 257 -33.36 50.43 13.28
CA SER A 257 -34.54 50.82 12.52
C SER A 257 -35.49 51.48 13.51
N SER A 258 -35.67 52.79 13.35
CA SER A 258 -36.58 53.62 14.10
C SER A 258 -38.00 53.08 13.92
N GLY A 259 -38.42 52.22 14.84
CA GLY A 259 -39.80 51.88 15.09
C GLY A 259 -40.41 52.93 16.01
N GLU A 260 -41.41 53.62 15.47
CA GLU A 260 -42.62 54.14 16.14
C GLU A 260 -42.48 54.78 17.53
N LEU A 261 -42.62 56.11 17.55
CA LEU A 261 -43.49 56.85 18.48
C LEU A 261 -44.27 57.91 17.68
#